data_AF-A0A7C3CME0-F1
#
_entry.id   AF-A0A7C3CME0-F1
#
_cell.length_a   1.000
_cell.length_b   1.000
_cell.length_c   1.000
_cell.angle_alpha   90.00
_cell.angle_beta   90.00
_cell.angle_gamma   90.00
#
_symmetry.space_group_name_H-M   'P 1'
#
loop_
_entity.id
_entity.type
_entity.pdbx_description
1 polymer ?
#
loop_
_entity_poly.entity_id
_entity_poly.type
_entity_poly.pdbx_seq_one_letter_code
_entity_poly.pdbx_strand_id
1 'polypeptide(L)'
;MVRIGCLLRSCPNPVMAAAQGLALGNIFLALFLWIDLPQKILFPLLGLLLLAQIPAPFHPQQRESLRDLLPYLPFIFVFYLLIGTFYVCLMPSYVRFSYLKGLELFFYIGAVLLAALLFRQKRDYPLAIGVGMGVFAVAFLHDFNRLTSNLAMYAVQAAAGFMDIFCLGLFLRGQDVIRRFGLGAGCMLAGPTVGLPLLYAQRWPFFMCTGGNLVLGIGLILFYFVQSARTRRSSEGTPSAPDTPPPPETQETHLAELCRRLGAPREIFSYREWEILKLAVSGKAIREIASLLNLSESSVKTYLQRIYRKLGVSSKAELLRKLARAGGVAPEDHPSP
;
A
#
# COMPACT_ATOMS: atom_id res chain seq x y z
N MET A 1 -0.91 -17.84 4.15
CA MET A 1 -0.90 -16.59 3.36
C MET A 1 -2.04 -15.65 3.73
N VAL A 2 -3.31 -15.96 3.48
CA VAL A 2 -4.40 -14.99 3.69
C VAL A 2 -4.54 -14.49 5.14
N ARG A 3 -4.35 -15.34 6.14
CA ARG A 3 -4.35 -14.94 7.57
C ARG A 3 -3.25 -13.94 7.92
N ILE A 4 -2.09 -14.02 7.26
CA ILE A 4 -0.98 -13.07 7.44
C ILE A 4 -1.45 -11.68 6.97
N GLY A 5 -2.20 -11.61 5.88
CA GLY A 5 -2.83 -10.36 5.43
C GLY A 5 -3.72 -9.73 6.51
N CYS A 6 -4.56 -10.54 7.18
CA CYS A 6 -5.41 -10.05 8.26
C CYS A 6 -4.60 -9.55 9.48
N LEU A 7 -3.54 -10.26 9.87
CA LEU A 7 -2.66 -9.86 10.97
C LEU A 7 -1.88 -8.58 10.64
N LEU A 8 -1.35 -8.48 9.43
CA LEU A 8 -0.64 -7.26 9.00
C LEU A 8 -1.58 -6.06 9.00
N ARG A 9 -2.85 -6.25 8.60
CA ARG A 9 -3.85 -5.17 8.58
C ARG A 9 -4.16 -4.61 9.97
N SER A 10 -4.14 -5.44 11.01
CA SER A 10 -4.42 -5.00 12.39
C SER A 10 -3.26 -4.23 13.02
N CYS A 11 -2.07 -4.24 12.41
CA CYS A 11 -0.97 -3.42 12.86
C CYS A 11 -1.21 -1.91 12.58
N PRO A 12 -0.66 -1.01 13.41
CA PRO A 12 -0.78 0.44 13.20
C PRO A 12 -0.22 0.92 11.85
N ASN A 13 0.84 0.25 11.38
CA ASN A 13 1.45 0.51 10.08
C ASN A 13 1.60 -0.81 9.30
N PRO A 14 0.57 -1.21 8.53
CA PRO A 14 0.52 -2.53 7.90
C PRO A 14 1.62 -2.74 6.87
N VAL A 15 1.96 -1.71 6.09
CA VAL A 15 2.98 -1.79 5.05
C VAL A 15 4.38 -1.91 5.65
N MET A 16 4.68 -1.15 6.71
CA MET A 16 5.96 -1.26 7.40
C MET A 16 6.11 -2.61 8.12
N ALA A 17 5.05 -3.10 8.76
CA ALA A 17 5.06 -4.43 9.37
C ALA A 17 5.31 -5.53 8.33
N ALA A 18 4.71 -5.41 7.14
CA ALA A 18 4.94 -6.33 6.04
C ALA A 18 6.39 -6.28 5.55
N ALA A 19 6.96 -5.07 5.43
CA ALA A 19 8.35 -4.86 5.04
C ALA A 19 9.33 -5.49 6.04
N GLN A 20 9.09 -5.31 7.34
CA GLN A 20 9.89 -5.94 8.38
C GLN A 20 9.77 -7.47 8.33
N GLY A 21 8.58 -8.01 8.10
CA GLY A 21 8.37 -9.44 7.93
C GLY A 21 9.15 -10.02 6.74
N LEU A 22 9.10 -9.35 5.59
CA LEU A 22 9.88 -9.72 4.40
C LEU A 22 11.39 -9.61 4.64
N ALA A 23 11.84 -8.53 5.27
CA ALA A 23 13.25 -8.34 5.60
C ALA A 23 13.77 -9.44 6.55
N LEU A 24 13.04 -9.71 7.65
CA LEU A 24 13.41 -10.75 8.61
C LEU A 24 13.40 -12.15 7.98
N GLY A 25 12.42 -12.45 7.14
CA GLY A 25 12.37 -13.73 6.41
C GLY A 25 13.58 -13.93 5.50
N ASN A 26 14.05 -12.86 4.83
CA ASN A 26 15.22 -12.93 3.95
C ASN A 26 16.55 -12.90 4.72
N ILE A 27 16.62 -12.23 5.87
CA ILE A 27 17.78 -12.34 6.79
C ILE A 27 17.90 -13.77 7.29
N PHE A 28 16.78 -14.37 7.70
CA PHE A 28 16.74 -15.77 8.09
C PHE A 28 17.22 -16.65 6.93
N LEU A 29 16.69 -16.48 5.71
CA LEU A 29 17.14 -17.24 4.55
C LEU A 29 18.65 -17.07 4.28
N ALA A 30 19.17 -15.84 4.34
CA ALA A 30 20.59 -15.55 4.14
C ALA A 30 21.48 -16.27 5.16
N LEU A 31 21.12 -16.23 6.44
CA LEU A 31 21.83 -16.94 7.50
C LEU A 31 21.83 -18.46 7.25
N PHE A 32 20.70 -19.02 6.82
CA PHE A 32 20.60 -20.45 6.52
C PHE A 32 21.41 -20.86 5.29
N LEU A 33 21.48 -20.02 4.27
CA LEU A 33 22.33 -20.24 3.09
C LEU A 33 23.83 -20.21 3.44
N TRP A 34 24.23 -19.48 4.48
CA TRP A 34 25.61 -19.49 4.97
C TRP A 34 25.97 -20.73 5.80
N ILE A 35 24.98 -21.33 6.47
CA ILE A 35 25.19 -22.52 7.32
C ILE A 35 25.15 -23.82 6.48
N ASP A 36 24.83 -23.76 5.18
CA ASP A 36 24.75 -24.91 4.26
C ASP A 36 23.90 -26.08 4.82
N LEU A 37 22.74 -25.76 5.42
CA LEU A 37 21.86 -26.74 6.03
C LEU A 37 21.30 -27.74 4.99
N PRO A 38 21.23 -29.05 5.30
CA PRO A 38 20.61 -30.03 4.40
C PRO A 38 19.19 -29.65 3.99
N GLN A 39 18.87 -29.74 2.69
CA GLN A 39 17.54 -29.43 2.13
C GLN A 39 16.41 -30.21 2.81
N LYS A 40 16.69 -31.45 3.25
CA LYS A 40 15.76 -32.32 3.99
C LYS A 40 15.28 -31.72 5.32
N ILE A 41 16.04 -30.79 5.89
CA ILE A 41 15.71 -30.09 7.15
C ILE A 41 15.13 -28.70 6.82
N LEU A 42 15.73 -28.01 5.85
CA LEU A 42 15.34 -26.65 5.47
C LEU A 42 13.87 -26.54 5.04
N PHE A 43 13.42 -27.40 4.12
CA PHE A 43 12.05 -27.31 3.61
C PHE A 43 10.97 -27.62 4.65
N PRO A 44 11.09 -28.68 5.49
CA PRO A 44 10.16 -28.89 6.59
C PRO A 44 10.14 -27.75 7.61
N LEU A 45 11.31 -27.18 7.94
CA LEU A 45 11.41 -26.05 8.86
C LEU A 45 10.67 -24.81 8.33
N LEU A 46 10.86 -24.48 7.05
CA LEU A 46 10.11 -23.42 6.36
C LEU A 46 8.61 -23.71 6.36
N GLY A 47 8.21 -24.96 6.09
CA GLY A 47 6.81 -25.40 6.18
C GLY A 47 6.22 -25.19 7.57
N LEU A 48 6.94 -25.58 8.63
CA LEU A 48 6.52 -25.42 10.02
C LEU A 48 6.33 -23.94 10.40
N LEU A 49 7.26 -23.07 9.99
CA LEU A 49 7.17 -21.62 10.20
C LEU A 49 5.93 -21.01 9.54
N LEU A 50 5.57 -21.48 8.35
CA LEU A 50 4.35 -21.06 7.66
C LEU A 50 3.08 -21.57 8.36
N LEU A 51 3.11 -22.77 8.93
CA LEU A 51 2.00 -23.38 9.66
C LEU A 51 1.81 -22.79 11.07
N ALA A 52 2.86 -22.22 11.68
CA ALA A 52 2.79 -21.56 12.99
C ALA A 52 1.76 -20.40 13.05
N GLN A 53 1.30 -19.92 11.89
CA GLN A 53 0.31 -18.85 11.75
C GLN A 53 -1.15 -19.34 11.79
N ILE A 54 -1.40 -20.66 11.80
CA ILE A 54 -2.75 -21.25 11.84
C ILE A 54 -3.55 -20.91 13.11
N PRO A 55 -2.97 -20.76 14.32
CA PRO A 55 -3.74 -20.43 15.52
C PRO A 55 -4.22 -18.97 15.58
N ALA A 56 -3.76 -18.12 14.67
CA ALA A 56 -4.00 -16.68 14.75
C ALA A 56 -5.50 -16.32 14.66
N PRO A 57 -5.97 -15.36 15.47
CA PRO A 57 -7.38 -14.97 15.56
C PRO A 57 -7.89 -14.40 14.23
N PHE A 58 -9.15 -14.71 13.91
CA PHE A 58 -9.83 -14.26 12.71
C PHE A 58 -10.76 -13.09 13.02
N HIS A 59 -10.66 -12.01 12.25
CA HIS A 59 -11.55 -10.85 12.40
C HIS A 59 -12.59 -10.82 11.27
N PRO A 60 -13.86 -10.50 11.59
CA PRO A 60 -14.91 -10.42 10.60
C PRO A 60 -14.54 -9.42 9.50
N GLN A 61 -14.71 -9.82 8.24
CA GLN A 61 -14.40 -9.00 7.07
C GLN A 61 -15.68 -8.37 6.53
N GLN A 62 -15.59 -7.10 6.13
CA GLN A 62 -16.66 -6.43 5.42
C GLN A 62 -16.42 -6.53 3.91
N ARG A 63 -17.42 -7.01 3.17
CA ARG A 63 -17.30 -7.22 1.72
C ARG A 63 -17.25 -5.86 1.02
N GLU A 64 -16.21 -5.63 0.24
CA GLU A 64 -16.00 -4.38 -0.50
C GLU A 64 -15.86 -4.64 -2.00
N SER A 65 -16.08 -3.59 -2.80
CA SER A 65 -15.79 -3.65 -4.23
C SER A 65 -14.27 -3.75 -4.47
N LEU A 66 -13.86 -4.62 -5.39
CA LEU A 66 -12.46 -4.80 -5.80
C LEU A 66 -12.10 -4.01 -7.06
N ARG A 67 -12.96 -3.07 -7.49
CA ARG A 67 -12.75 -2.28 -8.72
C ARG A 67 -11.47 -1.44 -8.68
N ASP A 68 -10.94 -1.17 -7.49
CA ASP A 68 -9.65 -0.53 -7.27
C ASP A 68 -8.47 -1.47 -7.52
N LEU A 69 -8.58 -2.76 -7.17
CA LEU A 69 -7.53 -3.77 -7.34
C LEU A 69 -7.49 -4.40 -8.74
N LEU A 70 -8.65 -4.76 -9.31
CA LEU A 70 -8.73 -5.57 -10.54
C LEU A 70 -7.84 -5.06 -11.69
N PRO A 71 -7.81 -3.75 -12.00
CA PRO A 71 -7.00 -3.24 -13.11
C PRO A 71 -5.48 -3.41 -12.92
N TYR A 72 -5.00 -3.63 -11.70
CA TYR A 72 -3.58 -3.85 -11.42
C TYR A 72 -3.16 -5.31 -11.62
N LEU A 73 -4.09 -6.27 -11.57
CA LEU A 73 -3.75 -7.69 -11.62
C LEU A 73 -3.05 -8.12 -12.92
N PRO A 74 -3.49 -7.72 -14.12
CA PRO A 74 -2.78 -8.10 -15.34
C PRO A 74 -1.33 -7.61 -15.34
N PHE A 75 -1.11 -6.38 -14.86
CA PHE A 75 0.22 -5.82 -14.73
C PHE A 75 1.07 -6.57 -13.71
N ILE A 76 0.52 -6.84 -12.50
CA ILE A 76 1.21 -7.61 -11.47
C ILE A 76 1.61 -8.98 -12.01
N PHE A 77 0.68 -9.70 -12.63
CA PHE A 77 0.94 -11.02 -13.23
C PHE A 77 2.13 -10.96 -14.20
N VAL A 78 2.08 -10.02 -15.13
CA VAL A 78 3.08 -9.84 -16.17
C VAL A 78 4.44 -9.46 -15.58
N PHE A 79 4.46 -8.53 -14.61
CA PHE A 79 5.69 -8.14 -13.92
C PHE A 79 6.36 -9.34 -13.25
N TYR A 80 5.61 -10.12 -12.46
CA TYR A 80 6.18 -11.29 -11.76
C TYR A 80 6.49 -12.46 -12.70
N LEU A 81 5.79 -12.59 -13.83
CA LEU A 81 6.19 -13.50 -14.90
C LEU A 81 7.57 -13.14 -15.44
N LEU A 82 7.82 -11.87 -15.76
CA LEU A 82 9.11 -11.42 -16.29
C LEU A 82 10.22 -11.50 -15.25
N ILE A 83 10.02 -10.91 -14.07
CA ILE A 83 11.01 -10.91 -12.99
C ILE A 83 11.34 -12.34 -12.53
N GLY A 84 10.32 -13.20 -12.37
CA GLY A 84 10.53 -14.61 -12.03
C GLY A 84 11.34 -15.34 -13.11
N THR A 85 11.07 -15.05 -14.38
CA THR A 85 11.82 -15.67 -15.48
C THR A 85 13.25 -15.15 -15.57
N PHE A 86 13.48 -13.85 -15.39
CA PHE A 86 14.82 -13.27 -15.32
C PHE A 86 15.64 -13.89 -14.20
N TYR A 87 15.04 -14.04 -13.02
CA TYR A 87 15.70 -14.69 -11.89
C TYR A 87 16.18 -16.11 -12.25
N VAL A 88 15.30 -16.94 -12.83
CA VAL A 88 15.65 -18.31 -13.23
C VAL A 88 16.74 -18.33 -14.33
N CYS A 89 16.67 -17.44 -15.31
CA CYS A 89 17.69 -17.32 -16.37
C CYS A 89 19.05 -16.89 -15.81
N LEU A 90 19.06 -15.94 -14.88
CA LEU A 90 20.28 -15.38 -14.31
C LEU A 90 20.95 -16.34 -13.33
N MET A 91 20.18 -17.19 -12.65
CA MET A 91 20.68 -17.95 -11.52
C MET A 91 21.90 -18.85 -11.83
N PRO A 92 21.95 -19.62 -12.94
CA PRO A 92 23.13 -20.42 -13.28
C PRO A 92 24.41 -19.59 -13.45
N SER A 93 24.31 -18.45 -14.14
CA SER A 93 25.43 -17.52 -14.34
C SER A 93 25.82 -16.81 -13.05
N TYR A 94 24.83 -16.42 -12.25
CA TYR A 94 25.04 -15.75 -10.97
C TYR A 94 25.76 -16.66 -9.97
N VAL A 95 25.37 -17.92 -9.81
CA VAL A 95 26.08 -18.86 -8.93
C VAL A 95 27.55 -18.99 -9.31
N ARG A 96 27.84 -19.06 -10.62
CA ARG A 96 29.21 -19.20 -11.13
C ARG A 96 30.08 -17.98 -10.86
N PHE A 97 29.50 -16.78 -10.92
CA PHE A 97 30.24 -15.52 -10.86
C PHE A 97 29.94 -14.66 -9.63
N SER A 98 29.16 -15.15 -8.67
CA SER A 98 28.77 -14.40 -7.47
C SER A 98 30.00 -13.93 -6.71
N TYR A 99 30.00 -12.65 -6.29
CA TYR A 99 31.07 -12.13 -5.44
C TYR A 99 31.01 -12.74 -4.04
N LEU A 100 29.79 -12.83 -3.50
CA LEU A 100 29.48 -13.35 -2.18
C LEU A 100 28.15 -14.09 -2.27
N LYS A 101 28.10 -15.32 -1.77
CA LYS A 101 26.86 -16.11 -1.71
C LYS A 101 25.83 -15.39 -0.84
N GLY A 102 24.63 -15.18 -1.38
CA GLY A 102 23.52 -14.53 -0.67
C GLY A 102 23.56 -12.99 -0.68
N LEU A 103 24.53 -12.37 -1.34
CA LEU A 103 24.64 -10.90 -1.39
C LEU A 103 23.40 -10.25 -2.04
N GLU A 104 22.77 -10.94 -2.97
CA GLU A 104 21.55 -10.51 -3.65
C GLU A 104 20.37 -10.30 -2.68
N LEU A 105 20.32 -11.05 -1.56
CA LEU A 105 19.30 -10.89 -0.53
C LEU A 105 19.41 -9.55 0.20
N PHE A 106 20.62 -9.00 0.34
CA PHE A 106 20.80 -7.67 0.94
C PHE A 106 20.21 -6.56 0.06
N PHE A 107 20.31 -6.70 -1.26
CA PHE A 107 19.66 -5.77 -2.20
C PHE A 107 18.15 -5.86 -2.13
N TYR A 108 17.59 -7.07 -2.02
CA TYR A 108 16.17 -7.27 -1.77
C TYR A 108 15.72 -6.62 -0.45
N ILE A 109 16.40 -6.91 0.66
CA ILE A 109 16.08 -6.39 2.00
C ILE A 109 16.14 -4.85 2.00
N GLY A 110 17.21 -4.28 1.45
CA GLY A 110 17.36 -2.84 1.32
C GLY A 110 16.25 -2.20 0.50
N ALA A 111 15.88 -2.82 -0.63
CA ALA A 111 14.78 -2.35 -1.47
C ALA A 111 13.43 -2.40 -0.75
N VAL A 112 13.10 -3.48 -0.05
CA VAL A 112 11.86 -3.62 0.72
C VAL A 112 11.73 -2.54 1.80
N LEU A 113 12.80 -2.30 2.58
CA LEU A 113 12.79 -1.29 3.64
C LEU A 113 12.69 0.12 3.06
N LEU A 114 13.46 0.43 2.01
CA LEU A 114 13.40 1.71 1.32
C LEU A 114 12.03 1.94 0.66
N ALA A 115 11.46 0.93 0.03
CA ALA A 115 10.13 0.96 -0.56
C ALA A 115 9.07 1.29 0.49
N ALA A 116 9.14 0.69 1.68
CA ALA A 116 8.20 0.96 2.76
C ALA A 116 8.30 2.41 3.27
N LEU A 117 9.50 2.98 3.31
CA LEU A 117 9.71 4.40 3.63
C LEU A 117 9.12 5.31 2.55
N LEU A 118 9.41 5.03 1.27
CA LEU A 118 8.92 5.82 0.14
C LEU A 118 7.39 5.72 -0.02
N PHE A 119 6.81 4.56 0.29
CA PHE A 119 5.36 4.34 0.24
C PHE A 119 4.60 5.28 1.19
N ARG A 120 5.22 5.70 2.31
CA ARG A 120 4.65 6.70 3.23
C ARG A 120 4.61 8.09 2.61
N GLN A 121 5.55 8.42 1.72
CA GLN A 121 5.62 9.72 1.05
C GLN A 121 4.68 9.77 -0.15
N LYS A 122 4.84 8.84 -1.10
CA LYS A 122 3.93 8.66 -2.24
C LYS A 122 3.79 7.17 -2.57
N ARG A 123 2.55 6.74 -2.71
CA ARG A 123 2.19 5.32 -2.91
C ARG A 123 2.70 4.75 -4.24
N ASP A 124 2.95 5.61 -5.23
CA ASP A 124 3.36 5.18 -6.58
C ASP A 124 4.88 5.07 -6.75
N TYR A 125 5.67 5.58 -5.80
CA TYR A 125 7.13 5.54 -5.90
C TYR A 125 7.69 4.12 -5.95
N PRO A 126 7.27 3.17 -5.08
CA PRO A 126 7.81 1.81 -5.14
C PRO A 126 7.50 1.11 -6.46
N LEU A 127 6.33 1.38 -7.07
CA LEU A 127 6.02 0.86 -8.39
C LEU A 127 6.98 1.41 -9.45
N ALA A 128 7.12 2.73 -9.54
CA ALA A 128 7.94 3.36 -10.57
C ALA A 128 9.41 2.92 -10.48
N ILE A 129 9.94 2.88 -9.25
CA ILE A 129 11.31 2.41 -8.99
C ILE A 129 11.44 0.92 -9.28
N GLY A 130 10.48 0.09 -8.84
CA GLY A 130 10.50 -1.35 -9.09
C GLY A 130 10.51 -1.68 -10.60
N VAL A 131 9.68 -1.00 -11.39
CA VAL A 131 9.69 -1.13 -12.85
C VAL A 131 11.00 -0.62 -13.45
N GLY A 132 11.49 0.54 -13.01
CA GLY A 132 12.76 1.09 -13.47
C GLY A 132 13.94 0.14 -13.22
N MET A 133 14.00 -0.48 -12.04
CA MET A 133 15.00 -1.49 -11.70
C MET A 133 14.86 -2.75 -12.54
N GLY A 134 13.62 -3.17 -12.86
CA GLY A 134 13.37 -4.29 -13.76
C GLY A 134 13.87 -4.02 -15.18
N VAL A 135 13.59 -2.84 -15.73
CA VAL A 135 14.10 -2.40 -17.05
C VAL A 135 15.62 -2.30 -17.04
N PHE A 136 16.21 -1.74 -15.98
CA PHE A 136 17.65 -1.67 -15.79
C PHE A 136 18.30 -3.06 -15.77
N ALA A 137 17.68 -4.04 -15.12
CA ALA A 137 18.18 -5.42 -15.11
C ALA A 137 18.28 -6.03 -16.52
N VAL A 138 17.33 -5.73 -17.39
CA VAL A 138 17.32 -6.23 -18.78
C VAL A 138 18.53 -5.75 -19.57
N ALA A 139 19.05 -4.56 -19.27
CA ALA A 139 20.25 -4.03 -19.92
C ALA A 139 21.47 -4.95 -19.76
N PHE A 140 21.47 -5.85 -18.78
CA PHE A 140 22.59 -6.76 -18.48
C PHE A 140 22.32 -8.22 -18.87
N LEU A 141 21.20 -8.53 -19.54
CA LEU A 141 20.83 -9.89 -19.94
C LEU A 141 21.42 -10.37 -21.26
N HIS A 142 22.32 -9.60 -21.90
CA HIS A 142 22.91 -9.93 -23.19
C HIS A 142 24.27 -10.63 -23.07
N ASP A 143 25.13 -10.19 -22.15
CA ASP A 143 26.47 -10.77 -21.92
C ASP A 143 26.63 -11.19 -20.46
N PHE A 144 26.65 -12.49 -20.17
CA PHE A 144 26.84 -13.00 -18.81
C PHE A 144 28.32 -13.09 -18.44
N ASN A 145 28.87 -11.98 -17.95
CA ASN A 145 30.18 -11.91 -17.30
C ASN A 145 30.02 -11.68 -15.79
N ARG A 146 31.14 -11.59 -15.06
CA ARG A 146 31.11 -11.43 -13.60
C ARG A 146 30.39 -10.16 -13.16
N LEU A 147 30.63 -9.03 -13.82
CA LEU A 147 30.01 -7.76 -13.46
C LEU A 147 28.52 -7.76 -13.80
N THR A 148 28.18 -8.08 -15.04
CA THR A 148 26.80 -8.01 -15.55
C THR A 148 25.87 -9.00 -14.86
N SER A 149 26.33 -10.22 -14.57
CA SER A 149 25.50 -11.22 -13.87
C SER A 149 25.14 -10.77 -12.45
N ASN A 150 26.09 -10.17 -11.73
CA ASN A 150 25.84 -9.65 -10.37
C ASN A 150 24.94 -8.41 -10.42
N LEU A 151 25.24 -7.43 -11.30
CA LEU A 151 24.41 -6.22 -11.44
C LEU A 151 22.97 -6.55 -11.85
N ALA A 152 22.79 -7.47 -12.81
CA ALA A 152 21.48 -7.96 -13.21
C ALA A 152 20.73 -8.59 -12.04
N MET A 153 21.38 -9.49 -11.28
CA MET A 153 20.76 -10.17 -10.14
C MET A 153 20.35 -9.16 -9.05
N TYR A 154 21.22 -8.21 -8.71
CA TYR A 154 20.91 -7.18 -7.70
C TYR A 154 19.76 -6.28 -8.15
N ALA A 155 19.72 -5.92 -9.43
CA ALA A 155 18.63 -5.14 -9.99
C ALA A 155 17.30 -5.91 -9.99
N VAL A 156 17.30 -7.21 -10.34
CA VAL A 156 16.13 -8.09 -10.25
C VAL A 156 15.61 -8.19 -8.81
N GLN A 157 16.50 -8.39 -7.84
CA GLN A 157 16.14 -8.45 -6.42
C GLN A 157 15.57 -7.14 -5.90
N ALA A 158 16.19 -6.00 -6.27
CA ALA A 158 15.66 -4.70 -5.91
C ALA A 158 14.29 -4.44 -6.54
N ALA A 159 14.12 -4.77 -7.83
CA ALA A 159 12.85 -4.65 -8.54
C ALA A 159 11.73 -5.44 -7.84
N ALA A 160 12.01 -6.69 -7.48
CA ALA A 160 11.09 -7.54 -6.73
C ALA A 160 10.72 -6.93 -5.37
N GLY A 161 11.72 -6.49 -4.58
CA GLY A 161 11.48 -5.92 -3.25
C GLY A 161 10.63 -4.64 -3.28
N PHE A 162 10.88 -3.75 -4.24
CA PHE A 162 10.05 -2.56 -4.44
C PHE A 162 8.61 -2.92 -4.83
N MET A 163 8.45 -3.87 -5.75
CA MET A 163 7.14 -4.29 -6.22
C MET A 163 6.34 -5.07 -5.17
N ASP A 164 6.99 -5.87 -4.33
CA ASP A 164 6.37 -6.59 -3.23
C ASP A 164 5.67 -5.64 -2.27
N ILE A 165 6.34 -4.53 -1.91
CA ILE A 165 5.76 -3.50 -1.04
C ILE A 165 4.61 -2.76 -1.70
N PHE A 166 4.73 -2.44 -2.98
CA PHE A 166 3.62 -1.83 -3.73
C PHE A 166 2.38 -2.75 -3.73
N CYS A 167 2.58 -4.03 -4.07
CA CYS A 167 1.54 -5.06 -4.05
C CYS A 167 0.90 -5.20 -2.67
N LEU A 168 1.70 -5.37 -1.62
CA LEU A 168 1.20 -5.50 -0.26
C LEU A 168 0.43 -4.26 0.20
N GLY A 169 0.88 -3.07 -0.19
CA GLY A 169 0.16 -1.81 0.01
C GLY A 169 -1.23 -1.79 -0.66
N LEU A 170 -1.36 -2.40 -1.85
CA LEU A 170 -2.65 -2.55 -2.52
C LEU A 170 -3.55 -3.61 -1.85
N PHE A 171 -2.97 -4.74 -1.44
CA PHE A 171 -3.71 -5.87 -0.89
C PHE A 171 -4.24 -5.62 0.50
N LEU A 172 -3.48 -4.88 1.31
CA LEU A 172 -3.81 -4.51 2.69
C LEU A 172 -4.70 -3.25 2.76
N ARG A 173 -5.18 -2.75 1.62
CA ARG A 173 -6.11 -1.62 1.56
C ARG A 173 -7.55 -2.10 1.79
N GLY A 174 -8.37 -1.30 2.47
CA GLY A 174 -9.80 -1.61 2.68
C GLY A 174 -10.06 -2.59 3.83
N GLN A 175 -11.29 -3.10 3.86
CA GLN A 175 -11.78 -4.06 4.87
C GLN A 175 -11.97 -5.49 4.36
N ASP A 176 -11.92 -5.71 3.04
CA ASP A 176 -11.99 -7.05 2.42
C ASP A 176 -10.60 -7.63 2.12
N VAL A 177 -9.81 -7.83 3.18
CA VAL A 177 -8.38 -8.22 3.06
C VAL A 177 -8.25 -9.62 2.48
N ILE A 178 -9.17 -10.52 2.80
CA ILE A 178 -9.12 -11.93 2.36
C ILE A 178 -9.10 -12.04 0.85
N ARG A 179 -10.06 -11.37 0.18
CA ARG A 179 -10.17 -11.43 -1.27
C ARG A 179 -9.04 -10.66 -1.94
N ARG A 180 -8.72 -9.47 -1.43
CA ARG A 180 -7.65 -8.63 -1.97
C ARG A 180 -6.29 -9.33 -1.90
N PHE A 181 -5.95 -9.85 -0.73
CA PHE A 181 -4.70 -10.58 -0.51
C PHE A 181 -4.68 -11.91 -1.26
N GLY A 182 -5.76 -12.68 -1.24
CA GLY A 182 -5.84 -13.96 -1.95
C GLY A 182 -5.67 -13.81 -3.47
N LEU A 183 -6.41 -12.88 -4.07
CA LEU A 183 -6.36 -12.59 -5.50
C LEU A 183 -4.99 -11.99 -5.89
N GLY A 184 -4.51 -11.04 -5.12
CA GLY A 184 -3.23 -10.37 -5.35
C GLY A 184 -2.02 -11.29 -5.21
N ALA A 185 -1.91 -12.01 -4.09
CA ALA A 185 -0.82 -12.97 -3.87
C ALA A 185 -0.89 -14.14 -4.85
N GLY A 186 -2.10 -14.62 -5.18
CA GLY A 186 -2.28 -15.64 -6.22
C GLY A 186 -1.76 -15.18 -7.58
N CYS A 187 -2.00 -13.91 -7.92
CA CYS A 187 -1.51 -13.29 -9.16
C CYS A 187 0.03 -13.17 -9.19
N MET A 188 0.65 -12.77 -8.07
CA MET A 188 2.11 -12.71 -7.92
C MET A 188 2.77 -14.08 -8.13
N LEU A 189 2.18 -15.13 -7.55
CA LEU A 189 2.72 -16.50 -7.65
C LEU A 189 2.45 -17.13 -9.02
N ALA A 190 1.31 -16.82 -9.65
CA ALA A 190 0.97 -17.37 -10.97
C ALA A 190 1.97 -16.96 -12.05
N GLY A 191 2.56 -15.76 -11.97
CA GLY A 191 3.53 -15.27 -12.95
C GLY A 191 4.73 -16.22 -13.12
N PRO A 192 5.54 -16.47 -12.07
CA PRO A 192 6.66 -17.40 -12.13
C PRO A 192 6.23 -18.84 -12.48
N THR A 193 5.08 -19.29 -12.01
CA THR A 193 4.55 -20.63 -12.35
C THR A 193 4.28 -20.78 -13.85
N VAL A 194 3.77 -19.73 -14.51
CA VAL A 194 3.54 -19.73 -15.96
C VAL A 194 4.83 -19.47 -16.74
N GLY A 195 5.76 -18.70 -16.20
CA GLY A 195 7.07 -18.43 -16.83
C GLY A 195 7.98 -19.66 -16.92
N LEU A 196 7.87 -20.59 -15.97
CA LEU A 196 8.76 -21.76 -15.89
C LEU A 196 8.59 -22.77 -17.05
N PRO A 197 7.39 -23.20 -17.46
CA PRO A 197 7.21 -24.05 -18.64
C PRO A 197 7.60 -23.35 -19.92
N LEU A 198 7.37 -22.02 -19.94
CA LEU A 198 7.82 -21.16 -21.01
C LEU A 198 9.31 -21.46 -21.20
N LEU A 199 10.17 -21.31 -20.17
CA LEU A 199 11.64 -21.50 -20.21
C LEU A 199 12.22 -22.70 -20.96
N TYR A 200 11.44 -23.75 -21.18
CA TYR A 200 11.85 -24.93 -21.93
C TYR A 200 11.64 -24.81 -23.46
N ALA A 201 10.86 -23.85 -23.94
CA ALA A 201 10.55 -23.70 -25.36
C ALA A 201 11.62 -22.85 -26.10
N GLN A 202 12.74 -23.45 -26.51
CA GLN A 202 13.94 -22.96 -27.28
C GLN A 202 14.12 -21.51 -27.84
N ARG A 203 13.35 -20.47 -27.47
CA ARG A 203 13.39 -19.10 -28.01
C ARG A 203 13.59 -18.01 -26.93
N TRP A 204 14.09 -18.38 -25.76
CA TRP A 204 14.22 -17.57 -24.54
C TRP A 204 14.96 -16.24 -24.66
N PRO A 205 16.12 -16.14 -25.33
CA PRO A 205 16.94 -14.92 -25.26
C PRO A 205 16.25 -13.71 -25.90
N PHE A 206 15.55 -13.93 -27.03
CA PHE A 206 14.87 -12.85 -27.77
C PHE A 206 13.61 -12.36 -27.07
N PHE A 207 12.81 -13.29 -26.51
CA PHE A 207 11.58 -12.94 -25.77
C PHE A 207 11.88 -12.15 -24.49
N MET A 208 12.99 -12.44 -23.81
CA MET A 208 13.32 -11.82 -22.52
C MET A 208 13.88 -10.40 -22.67
N CYS A 209 14.85 -10.18 -23.57
CA CYS A 209 15.52 -8.88 -23.67
C CYS A 209 14.65 -7.80 -24.34
N THR A 210 14.01 -8.13 -25.47
CA THR A 210 13.20 -7.15 -26.22
C THR A 210 11.76 -7.12 -25.73
N GLY A 211 11.17 -8.30 -25.46
CA GLY A 211 9.80 -8.42 -24.96
C GLY A 211 9.64 -7.88 -23.54
N GLY A 212 10.59 -8.17 -22.64
CA GLY A 212 10.52 -7.74 -21.25
C GLY A 212 10.46 -6.22 -21.07
N ASN A 213 11.31 -5.48 -21.80
CA ASN A 213 11.31 -4.01 -21.75
C ASN A 213 10.04 -3.39 -22.34
N LEU A 214 9.57 -3.91 -23.48
CA LEU A 214 8.33 -3.45 -24.09
C LEU A 214 7.14 -3.67 -23.14
N VAL A 215 7.10 -4.83 -22.51
CA VAL A 215 6.01 -5.25 -21.63
C VAL A 215 6.03 -4.48 -20.30
N LEU A 216 7.20 -4.29 -19.68
CA LEU A 216 7.34 -3.45 -18.48
C LEU A 216 7.03 -1.98 -18.78
N GLY A 217 7.49 -1.46 -19.92
CA GLY A 217 7.22 -0.10 -20.37
C GLY A 217 5.74 0.16 -20.67
N ILE A 218 5.11 -0.73 -21.46
CA ILE A 218 3.66 -0.68 -21.72
C ILE A 218 2.88 -0.83 -20.41
N GLY A 219 3.32 -1.70 -19.51
CA GLY A 219 2.72 -1.88 -18.19
C GLY A 219 2.72 -0.60 -17.35
N LEU A 220 3.83 0.14 -17.36
CA LEU A 220 3.94 1.44 -16.68
C LEU A 220 3.05 2.51 -17.33
N ILE A 221 2.98 2.52 -18.66
CA ILE A 221 2.11 3.45 -19.41
C ILE A 221 0.64 3.16 -19.12
N LEU A 222 0.23 1.89 -19.18
CA LEU A 222 -1.12 1.44 -18.80
C LEU A 222 -1.43 1.81 -17.36
N PHE A 223 -0.48 1.64 -16.44
CA PHE A 223 -0.63 2.09 -15.06
C PHE A 223 -0.89 3.61 -14.98
N TYR A 224 -0.07 4.42 -15.65
CA TYR A 224 -0.24 5.87 -15.67
C TYR A 224 -1.61 6.29 -16.21
N PHE A 225 -2.07 5.64 -17.28
CA PHE A 225 -3.41 5.90 -17.84
C PHE A 225 -4.53 5.44 -16.91
N VAL A 226 -4.42 4.27 -16.28
CA VAL A 226 -5.40 3.78 -15.28
C VAL A 226 -5.47 4.74 -14.09
N GLN A 227 -4.33 5.24 -13.63
CA GLN A 227 -4.26 6.21 -12.55
C GLN A 227 -4.86 7.56 -12.97
N SER A 228 -4.46 8.09 -14.14
CA SER A 228 -4.97 9.35 -14.68
C SER A 228 -6.49 9.30 -14.92
N ALA A 229 -7.01 8.20 -15.46
CA ALA A 229 -8.44 8.00 -15.66
C ALA A 229 -9.22 7.91 -14.34
N ARG A 230 -8.61 7.37 -13.28
CA ARG A 230 -9.21 7.35 -11.93
C ARG A 230 -9.21 8.72 -11.27
N THR A 231 -8.10 9.45 -11.34
CA THR A 231 -8.03 10.84 -10.85
C THR A 231 -9.04 11.72 -11.59
N ARG A 232 -9.17 11.53 -12.91
CA ARG A 232 -10.19 12.21 -13.71
C ARG A 232 -11.61 11.83 -13.31
N ARG A 233 -11.94 10.55 -13.10
CA ARG A 233 -13.28 10.15 -12.60
C ARG A 233 -13.60 10.68 -11.20
N SER A 234 -12.59 10.84 -10.34
CA SER A 234 -12.76 11.51 -9.04
C SER A 234 -12.98 13.03 -9.19
N SER A 235 -12.53 13.65 -10.28
CA SER A 235 -12.78 15.06 -10.62
C SER A 235 -14.04 15.30 -11.46
N GLU A 236 -14.41 14.36 -12.33
CA GLU A 236 -15.58 14.43 -13.23
C GLU A 236 -16.84 13.87 -12.59
N GLY A 237 -16.71 13.06 -11.54
CA GLY A 237 -17.81 12.63 -10.69
C GLY A 237 -18.26 13.74 -9.76
N THR A 238 -18.78 14.85 -10.32
CA THR A 238 -19.89 15.70 -9.84
C THR A 238 -19.90 17.00 -10.67
N PRO A 239 -20.79 17.18 -11.67
CA PRO A 239 -21.38 18.49 -11.91
C PRO A 239 -22.10 18.86 -10.62
N SER A 240 -21.58 19.86 -9.93
CA SER A 240 -22.13 20.38 -8.66
C SER A 240 -23.56 20.85 -8.88
N ALA A 241 -24.53 19.97 -8.57
CA ALA A 241 -25.85 20.41 -8.15
C ALA A 241 -25.69 21.07 -6.76
N PRO A 242 -26.30 22.23 -6.48
CA PRO A 242 -25.97 23.05 -5.31
C PRO A 242 -26.20 22.42 -3.92
N ASP A 243 -26.85 21.26 -3.82
CA ASP A 243 -27.45 20.80 -2.55
C ASP A 243 -26.98 19.44 -2.01
N THR A 244 -25.89 18.85 -2.52
CA THR A 244 -25.36 17.59 -1.93
C THR A 244 -24.09 17.81 -1.11
N PRO A 245 -24.11 17.55 0.22
CA PRO A 245 -22.91 17.72 1.05
C PRO A 245 -21.80 16.73 0.62
N PRO A 246 -20.53 17.17 0.61
CA PRO A 246 -19.41 16.39 0.09
C PRO A 246 -19.19 15.07 0.86
N PRO A 247 -18.57 14.06 0.21
CA PRO A 247 -18.38 12.74 0.80
C PRO A 247 -17.57 12.77 2.12
N PRO A 248 -17.84 11.83 3.05
CA PRO A 248 -17.33 11.89 4.43
C PRO A 248 -15.80 11.86 4.56
N GLU A 249 -15.08 11.25 3.60
CA GLU A 249 -13.60 11.20 3.61
C GLU A 249 -12.95 12.56 3.28
N THR A 250 -13.58 13.36 2.40
CA THR A 250 -13.11 14.70 2.03
C THR A 250 -13.38 15.68 3.18
N GLN A 251 -14.53 15.57 3.84
CA GLN A 251 -14.86 16.36 5.04
C GLN A 251 -13.91 16.07 6.20
N GLU A 252 -13.55 14.81 6.42
CA GLU A 252 -12.64 14.43 7.51
C GLU A 252 -11.23 14.97 7.31
N THR A 253 -10.70 14.87 6.09
CA THR A 253 -9.36 15.39 5.76
C THR A 253 -9.33 16.92 5.83
N HIS A 254 -10.37 17.58 5.34
CA HIS A 254 -10.48 19.04 5.38
C HIS A 254 -10.65 19.58 6.81
N LEU A 255 -11.50 18.95 7.63
CA LEU A 255 -11.68 19.36 9.02
C LEU A 255 -10.39 19.16 9.84
N ALA A 256 -9.67 18.06 9.64
CA ALA A 256 -8.37 17.82 10.28
C ALA A 256 -7.35 18.90 9.90
N GLU A 257 -7.32 19.32 8.64
CA GLU A 257 -6.48 20.42 8.16
C GLU A 257 -6.82 21.75 8.84
N LEU A 258 -8.11 22.10 8.91
CA LEU A 258 -8.58 23.34 9.54
C LEU A 258 -8.24 23.36 11.03
N CYS A 259 -8.50 22.26 11.75
CA CYS A 259 -8.17 22.15 13.17
C CYS A 259 -6.65 22.26 13.42
N ARG A 260 -5.82 21.69 12.53
CA ARG A 260 -4.37 21.83 12.59
C ARG A 260 -3.91 23.28 12.43
N ARG A 261 -4.51 24.04 11.51
CA ARG A 261 -4.22 25.48 11.34
C ARG A 261 -4.58 26.32 12.58
N LEU A 262 -5.54 25.84 13.37
CA LEU A 262 -5.96 26.46 14.63
C LEU A 262 -5.10 26.02 15.84
N GLY A 263 -4.01 25.27 15.61
CA GLY A 263 -3.14 24.76 16.69
C GLY A 263 -3.73 23.58 17.46
N ALA A 264 -4.79 22.95 16.93
CA ALA A 264 -5.51 21.85 17.55
C ALA A 264 -5.50 20.60 16.64
N PRO A 265 -4.37 19.88 16.55
CA PRO A 265 -4.25 18.74 15.66
C PRO A 265 -5.16 17.58 16.10
N ARG A 266 -5.52 16.67 15.18
CA ARG A 266 -6.53 15.61 15.39
C ARG A 266 -6.32 14.80 16.67
N GLU A 267 -5.06 14.60 17.04
CA GLU A 267 -4.59 13.78 18.15
C GLU A 267 -5.01 14.31 19.52
N ILE A 268 -5.32 15.60 19.65
CA ILE A 268 -5.78 16.16 20.93
C ILE A 268 -7.23 15.77 21.25
N PHE A 269 -7.99 15.31 20.25
CA PHE A 269 -9.38 14.89 20.40
C PHE A 269 -9.46 13.37 20.58
N SER A 270 -10.20 12.93 21.59
CA SER A 270 -10.63 11.54 21.68
C SER A 270 -11.47 11.14 20.46
N TYR A 271 -11.63 9.84 20.25
CA TYR A 271 -12.46 9.29 19.18
C TYR A 271 -13.88 9.89 19.19
N ARG A 272 -14.52 9.95 20.36
CA ARG A 272 -15.89 10.50 20.53
C ARG A 272 -15.97 12.00 20.34
N GLU A 273 -15.00 12.76 20.84
CA GLU A 273 -14.97 14.21 20.63
C GLU A 273 -14.86 14.56 19.14
N TRP A 274 -14.13 13.76 18.37
CA TRP A 274 -14.00 13.97 16.93
C TRP A 274 -15.27 13.65 16.15
N GLU A 275 -15.94 12.54 16.48
CA GLU A 275 -17.24 12.20 15.88
C GLU A 275 -18.26 13.31 16.11
N ILE A 276 -18.32 13.83 17.33
CA ILE A 276 -19.23 14.91 17.71
C ILE A 276 -18.84 16.22 17.01
N LEU A 277 -17.55 16.55 16.90
CA LEU A 277 -17.08 17.72 16.18
C LEU A 277 -17.48 17.66 14.69
N LYS A 278 -17.32 16.50 14.03
CA LYS A 278 -17.73 16.30 12.63
C LYS A 278 -19.21 16.62 12.42
N LEU A 279 -20.07 16.07 13.28
CA LEU A 279 -21.51 16.28 13.19
C LEU A 279 -21.92 17.71 13.57
N ALA A 280 -21.20 18.34 14.50
CA ALA A 280 -21.46 19.73 14.88
C ALA A 280 -21.13 20.71 13.74
N VAL A 281 -20.04 20.47 13.00
CA VAL A 281 -19.62 21.28 11.86
C VAL A 281 -20.53 21.09 10.65
N SER A 282 -21.10 19.89 10.46
CA SER A 282 -22.10 19.64 9.41
C SER A 282 -23.49 20.22 9.71
N GLY A 283 -23.62 21.05 10.73
CA GLY A 283 -24.85 21.79 11.05
C GLY A 283 -25.80 21.07 11.99
N LYS A 284 -25.56 19.80 12.33
CA LYS A 284 -26.52 18.99 13.13
C LYS A 284 -26.81 19.59 14.51
N ALA A 285 -28.06 19.47 14.94
CA ALA A 285 -28.50 19.89 16.26
C ALA A 285 -28.09 18.86 17.33
N ILE A 286 -27.99 19.29 18.60
CA ILE A 286 -27.57 18.42 19.72
C ILE A 286 -28.43 17.15 19.80
N ARG A 287 -29.74 17.28 19.58
CA ARG A 287 -30.70 16.17 19.57
C ARG A 287 -30.44 15.17 18.44
N GLU A 288 -30.05 15.65 17.26
CA GLU A 288 -29.71 14.79 16.11
C GLU A 288 -28.36 14.09 16.31
N ILE A 289 -27.38 14.77 16.92
CA ILE A 289 -26.09 14.16 17.27
C ILE A 289 -26.28 13.05 18.30
N ALA A 290 -27.14 13.30 19.30
CA ALA A 290 -27.49 12.34 20.33
C ALA A 290 -28.11 11.07 19.72
N SER A 291 -29.06 11.20 18.79
CA SER A 291 -29.68 10.05 18.13
C SER A 291 -28.71 9.30 17.21
N LEU A 292 -27.87 10.00 16.44
CA LEU A 292 -26.92 9.38 15.51
C LEU A 292 -25.81 8.59 16.22
N LEU A 293 -25.42 9.00 17.44
CA LEU A 293 -24.34 8.37 18.20
C LEU A 293 -24.82 7.49 19.36
N ASN A 294 -26.14 7.31 19.52
CA ASN A 294 -26.76 6.63 20.68
C ASN A 294 -26.26 7.19 22.02
N LEU A 295 -26.27 8.52 22.17
CA LEU A 295 -25.86 9.24 23.38
C LEU A 295 -27.03 10.06 23.95
N SER A 296 -26.98 10.40 25.23
CA SER A 296 -27.90 11.40 25.79
C SER A 296 -27.52 12.81 25.33
N GLU A 297 -28.50 13.72 25.21
CA GLU A 297 -28.23 15.14 24.90
C GLU A 297 -27.28 15.78 25.93
N SER A 298 -27.36 15.38 27.20
CA SER A 298 -26.45 15.82 28.27
C SER A 298 -25.01 15.37 28.03
N SER A 299 -24.81 14.16 27.51
CA SER A 299 -23.49 13.65 27.13
C SER A 299 -22.93 14.44 25.95
N VAL A 300 -23.73 14.69 24.91
CA VAL A 300 -23.32 15.50 23.76
C VAL A 300 -22.91 16.92 24.17
N LYS A 301 -23.69 17.58 25.05
CA LYS A 301 -23.33 18.89 25.62
C LYS A 301 -21.99 18.86 26.35
N THR A 302 -21.76 17.81 27.15
CA THR A 302 -20.49 17.62 27.89
C THR A 302 -19.30 17.47 26.94
N TYR A 303 -19.45 16.68 25.87
CA TYR A 303 -18.40 16.54 24.86
C TYR A 303 -18.16 17.84 24.10
N LEU A 304 -19.21 18.58 23.71
CA LEU A 304 -19.08 19.89 23.06
C LEU A 304 -18.33 20.90 23.94
N GLN A 305 -18.60 20.95 25.25
CA GLN A 305 -17.85 21.82 26.16
C GLN A 305 -16.35 21.47 26.21
N ARG A 306 -16.00 20.18 26.18
CA ARG A 306 -14.60 19.74 26.13
C ARG A 306 -13.94 20.13 24.81
N ILE A 307 -14.65 19.96 23.70
CA ILE A 307 -14.19 20.37 22.35
C ILE A 307 -13.96 21.88 22.31
N TYR A 308 -14.90 22.67 22.82
CA TYR A 308 -14.81 24.13 22.89
C TYR A 308 -13.60 24.61 23.70
N ARG A 309 -13.35 23.98 24.85
CA ARG A 309 -12.15 24.25 25.65
C ARG A 309 -10.86 23.91 24.91
N LYS A 310 -10.81 22.79 24.18
CA LYS A 310 -9.63 22.37 23.39
C LYS A 310 -9.36 23.30 22.19
N LEU A 311 -10.41 23.90 21.63
CA LEU A 311 -10.31 24.82 20.50
C LEU A 311 -10.24 26.30 20.91
N GLY A 312 -10.35 26.59 22.21
CA GLY A 312 -10.40 27.96 22.73
C GLY A 312 -11.55 28.77 22.12
N VAL A 313 -12.75 28.20 22.13
CA VAL A 313 -14.01 28.86 21.72
C VAL A 313 -15.06 28.70 22.82
N SER A 314 -16.07 29.57 22.82
CA SER A 314 -17.15 29.59 23.83
C SER A 314 -18.49 29.06 23.30
N SER A 315 -18.68 28.99 21.98
CA SER A 315 -19.96 28.61 21.37
C SER A 315 -19.82 27.88 20.03
N LYS A 316 -20.90 27.20 19.58
CA LYS A 316 -20.99 26.61 18.23
C LYS A 316 -20.81 27.66 17.14
N ALA A 317 -21.36 28.86 17.32
CA ALA A 317 -21.22 29.95 16.36
C ALA A 317 -19.75 30.42 16.23
N GLU A 318 -19.06 30.55 17.36
CA GLU A 318 -17.65 30.93 17.37
C GLU A 318 -16.76 29.83 16.77
N LEU A 319 -17.05 28.56 17.05
CA LEU A 319 -16.39 27.41 16.41
C LEU A 319 -16.46 27.51 14.88
N LEU A 320 -17.66 27.71 14.32
CA LEU A 320 -17.88 27.81 12.88
C LEU A 320 -17.15 29.01 12.27
N ARG A 321 -17.21 30.17 12.93
CA ARG A 321 -16.46 31.37 12.50
C ARG A 321 -14.95 31.15 12.48
N LYS A 322 -14.41 30.49 13.50
CA LYS A 322 -12.97 30.21 13.62
C LYS A 322 -12.49 29.21 12.57
N LEU A 323 -13.30 28.20 12.26
CA LEU A 323 -13.05 27.25 11.17
C LEU A 323 -13.16 27.90 9.79
N ALA A 324 -14.13 28.78 9.56
CA ALA A 324 -14.27 29.54 8.31
C ALA A 324 -13.05 30.42 8.04
N ARG A 325 -12.58 31.15 9.06
CA ARG A 325 -11.35 31.95 9.01
C ARG A 325 -10.11 31.10 8.68
N ALA A 326 -9.99 29.91 9.26
CA ALA A 326 -8.88 28.99 8.96
C ALA A 326 -8.94 28.41 7.53
N GLY A 327 -10.14 28.34 6.94
CA GLY A 327 -10.41 27.85 5.59
C GLY A 327 -10.29 28.89 4.49
N GLY A 328 -10.03 30.16 4.83
CA GLY A 328 -9.93 31.26 3.86
C GLY A 328 -11.27 31.72 3.30
N VAL A 329 -12.39 31.32 3.92
CA VAL A 329 -13.73 31.77 3.54
C VAL A 329 -14.07 32.97 4.42
N ALA A 330 -14.13 34.17 3.81
CA ALA A 330 -14.65 35.35 4.47
C ALA A 330 -16.12 35.09 4.88
N PRO A 331 -16.54 35.45 6.10
CA PRO A 331 -17.94 35.30 6.48
C PRO A 331 -18.78 36.26 5.64
N GLU A 332 -19.67 35.73 4.80
CA GLU A 332 -20.77 36.53 4.27
C GLU A 332 -21.70 36.89 5.44
N ASP A 333 -21.69 38.18 5.80
CA ASP A 333 -22.69 38.78 6.67
C ASP A 333 -24.03 38.77 5.91
N HIS A 334 -24.89 37.80 6.22
CA HIS A 334 -26.31 37.92 5.93
C HIS A 334 -27.04 38.42 7.19
N PRO A 335 -27.56 39.68 7.18
CA PRO A 335 -28.47 40.13 8.22
C PRO A 335 -29.81 39.41 8.04
N SER A 336 -30.28 38.78 9.11
CA SER A 336 -31.65 38.25 9.18
C SER A 336 -32.66 39.41 9.26
N PRO A 337 -33.79 39.36 8.53
CA PRO A 337 -34.96 40.15 8.86
C PRO A 337 -35.67 39.63 10.12
#